data_AF-A0A078JZC8-F1
#
_entry.id   AF-A0A078JZC8-F1
#
_cell.length_a   1.000
_cell.length_b   1.000
_cell.length_c   1.000
_cell.angle_alpha   90.00
_cell.angle_beta   90.00
_cell.angle_gamma   90.00
#
_symmetry.space_group_name_H-M   'P 1'
#
loop_
_entity.id
_entity.type
_entity.pdbx_description
1 polymer ?
#
loop_
_entity_poly.entity_id
_entity_poly.type
_entity_poly.pdbx_seq_one_letter_code
_entity_poly.pdbx_strand_id
1 'polypeptide(L)'
;MSQTSHVNIVSLVGFCYEGSKRMIVYEFLENGSLDQFISTNAASSIAEWRRTLYDILLGVARGLEYLHYGCKTKIVHFDIKPQNVLLDCNLCPKGTLRQR
;
A
#
# COMPACT_ATOMS: atom_id res chain seq x y z
N MET A 1 -8.55 -0.16 -18.00
CA MET A 1 -8.95 -0.27 -16.59
C MET A 1 -7.97 -1.20 -15.91
N SER A 2 -7.31 -0.76 -14.85
CA SER A 2 -6.20 -1.49 -14.21
C SER A 2 -6.64 -2.88 -13.78
N GLN A 3 -5.88 -3.89 -14.18
CA GLN A 3 -6.21 -5.30 -13.96
C GLN A 3 -5.77 -5.82 -12.57
N THR A 4 -5.34 -4.89 -11.70
CA THR A 4 -4.82 -5.15 -10.36
C THR A 4 -5.85 -4.69 -9.33
N SER A 5 -6.56 -5.64 -8.72
CA SER A 5 -7.58 -5.37 -7.69
C SER A 5 -7.37 -6.36 -6.55
N HIS A 6 -6.87 -5.88 -5.43
CA HIS A 6 -6.60 -6.68 -4.24
C HIS A 6 -6.71 -5.82 -2.99
N VAL A 7 -7.19 -6.40 -1.88
CA VAL A 7 -7.43 -5.67 -0.62
C VAL A 7 -6.17 -4.98 -0.09
N ASN A 8 -4.99 -5.56 -0.31
CA ASN A 8 -3.69 -5.02 0.10
C ASN A 8 -2.92 -4.28 -1.00
N ILE A 9 -3.58 -3.87 -2.08
CA ILE A 9 -3.01 -3.05 -3.14
C ILE A 9 -3.86 -1.80 -3.28
N VAL A 10 -3.22 -0.63 -3.41
CA VAL A 10 -3.95 0.62 -3.58
C VAL A 10 -4.73 0.61 -4.91
N SER A 11 -5.99 1.02 -4.85
CA SER A 11 -6.90 1.02 -5.98
C SER A 11 -6.69 2.28 -6.82
N LEU A 12 -6.42 2.09 -8.11
CA LEU A 12 -6.42 3.16 -9.10
C LEU A 12 -7.87 3.57 -9.38
N VAL A 13 -8.22 4.81 -9.04
CA VAL A 13 -9.53 5.40 -9.34
C VAL A 13 -9.56 5.88 -10.79
N GLY A 14 -8.47 6.50 -11.25
CA GLY A 14 -8.39 7.02 -12.60
C GLY A 14 -7.06 7.71 -12.91
N PHE A 15 -6.99 8.32 -14.08
CA PHE A 15 -5.82 9.08 -14.50
C PHE A 15 -6.27 10.32 -15.27
N CYS A 16 -5.42 11.34 -15.26
CA CYS A 16 -5.56 12.54 -16.07
C CYS A 16 -4.38 12.66 -17.02
N TYR A 17 -4.68 12.93 -18.28
CA TYR A 17 -3.73 13.15 -19.35
C TYR A 17 -4.16 14.40 -20.11
N GLU A 18 -3.56 15.55 -19.82
CA GLU A 18 -3.89 16.81 -20.48
C GLU A 18 -2.60 17.54 -20.87
N GLY A 19 -2.35 17.70 -22.17
CA GLY A 19 -1.10 18.29 -22.68
C GLY A 19 0.13 17.56 -22.15
N SER A 20 0.98 18.25 -21.39
CA SER A 20 2.15 17.71 -20.69
C SER A 20 1.88 17.24 -19.25
N LYS A 21 0.68 17.50 -18.71
CA LYS A 21 0.32 17.10 -17.34
C LYS A 21 -0.12 15.65 -17.30
N ARG A 22 0.46 14.89 -16.36
CA ARG A 22 0.11 13.50 -16.08
C ARG A 22 -0.22 13.38 -14.61
N MET A 23 -1.37 12.79 -14.31
CA MET A 23 -1.79 12.56 -12.94
C MET A 23 -2.42 11.19 -12.81
N ILE A 24 -2.17 10.53 -11.69
CA ILE A 24 -2.75 9.25 -11.34
C ILE A 24 -3.50 9.46 -10.03
N VAL A 25 -4.78 9.07 -10.02
CA VAL A 25 -5.68 9.27 -8.89
C VAL A 25 -5.92 7.91 -8.23
N TYR A 26 -5.60 7.83 -6.94
CA TYR A 26 -5.79 6.64 -6.10
C TYR A 26 -6.89 6.88 -5.06
N GLU A 27 -7.35 5.80 -4.44
CA GLU A 27 -8.12 5.91 -3.19
C GLU A 27 -7.29 6.64 -2.11
N PHE A 28 -7.97 7.41 -1.27
CA PHE A 28 -7.34 8.10 -0.15
C PHE A 28 -7.29 7.16 1.06
N LEU A 29 -6.18 7.18 1.81
CA LEU A 29 -5.92 6.30 2.95
C LEU A 29 -5.55 7.17 4.15
N GLU A 30 -6.43 7.18 5.16
CA GLU A 30 -6.50 8.21 6.20
C GLU A 30 -5.33 8.16 7.18
N ASN A 31 -4.77 6.97 7.42
CA ASN A 31 -3.68 6.77 8.38
C ASN A 31 -2.29 6.98 7.76
N GLY A 32 -2.22 7.45 6.51
CA GLY A 32 -0.96 7.80 5.86
C GLY A 32 -0.06 6.59 5.64
N SER A 33 1.25 6.81 5.69
CA SER A 33 2.26 5.78 5.42
C SER A 33 2.71 5.05 6.68
N LEU A 34 3.18 3.81 6.50
CA LEU A 34 3.63 2.95 7.58
C LEU A 34 4.82 3.54 8.36
N ASP A 35 5.72 4.29 7.72
CA ASP A 35 6.81 4.98 8.43
C ASP A 35 6.30 6.09 9.36
N GLN A 36 5.30 6.84 8.93
CA GLN A 36 4.66 7.86 9.77
C GLN A 36 3.91 7.22 10.93
N PHE A 37 3.23 6.09 10.66
CA PHE A 37 2.57 5.32 11.70
C PHE A 37 3.56 4.78 12.74
N ILE A 38 4.68 4.18 12.31
CA ILE A 38 5.70 3.65 13.22
C ILE A 38 6.35 4.77 14.05
N SER A 39 6.70 5.89 13.43
CA SER A 39 7.36 7.01 14.12
C SER A 39 6.45 7.67 15.16
N THR A 40 5.17 7.87 14.84
CA THR A 40 4.18 8.45 15.77
C THR A 40 3.95 7.57 16.99
N ASN A 41 4.03 6.25 16.83
CA ASN A 41 3.69 5.29 17.88
C ASN A 41 4.91 4.65 18.56
N ALA A 42 6.11 5.16 18.30
CA ALA A 42 7.37 4.64 18.84
C ALA A 42 7.45 4.72 20.38
N ALA A 43 6.67 5.59 21.03
CA ALA A 43 6.63 5.77 22.48
C ALA A 43 5.68 4.82 23.21
N SER A 44 4.86 4.07 22.47
CA SER A 44 3.83 3.18 23.02
C SER A 44 4.38 1.77 23.30
N SER A 45 3.78 1.01 24.21
CA SER A 45 4.39 -0.23 24.72
C SER A 45 4.55 -1.31 23.65
N ILE A 46 5.75 -1.82 23.39
CA ILE A 46 6.04 -2.81 22.32
C ILE A 46 5.04 -3.97 22.23
N ALA A 47 4.48 -4.41 23.37
CA ALA A 47 3.52 -5.51 23.43
C ALA A 47 2.17 -5.19 22.75
N GLU A 48 1.69 -3.95 22.84
CA GLU A 48 0.38 -3.53 22.27
C GLU A 48 0.42 -3.49 20.73
N TRP A 49 1.56 -3.19 20.14
CA TRP A 49 1.68 -2.93 18.69
C TRP A 49 2.17 -4.14 17.92
N ARG A 50 2.75 -5.12 18.60
CA ARG A 50 3.31 -6.31 17.98
C ARG A 50 2.26 -7.07 17.17
N ARG A 51 1.01 -7.11 17.64
CA ARG A 51 -0.10 -7.73 16.91
C ARG A 51 -0.45 -6.93 15.66
N THR A 52 -0.67 -5.63 15.80
CA THR A 52 -0.98 -4.71 14.69
C THR A 52 0.11 -4.74 13.61
N LEU A 53 1.38 -4.65 13.99
CA LEU A 53 2.51 -4.73 13.06
C LEU A 53 2.56 -6.08 12.34
N TYR A 54 2.26 -7.18 13.04
CA TYR A 54 2.17 -8.49 12.41
C TYR A 54 1.07 -8.54 11.35
N ASP A 55 -0.12 -8.04 11.67
CA ASP A 55 -1.26 -8.02 10.74
C ASP A 55 -0.96 -7.12 9.51
N ILE A 56 -0.25 -6.00 9.72
CA ILE A 56 0.25 -5.13 8.64
C ILE A 56 1.26 -5.88 7.76
N LEU A 57 2.28 -6.52 8.35
CA LEU A 57 3.28 -7.25 7.58
C LEU A 57 2.66 -8.40 6.79
N LEU A 58 1.69 -9.11 7.37
CA LEU A 58 0.95 -10.16 6.71
C LEU A 58 0.14 -9.62 5.52
N GLY A 59 -0.51 -8.47 5.68
CA GLY A 59 -1.22 -7.81 4.58
C GLY A 59 -0.29 -7.39 3.43
N VAL A 60 0.88 -6.83 3.75
CA VAL A 60 1.91 -6.49 2.73
C VAL A 60 2.37 -7.75 1.99
N ALA A 61 2.63 -8.84 2.71
CA ALA A 61 3.03 -10.11 2.10
C ALA A 61 1.95 -10.67 1.16
N ARG A 62 0.67 -10.60 1.55
CA ARG A 62 -0.48 -11.00 0.70
C ARG A 62 -0.59 -10.12 -0.55
N GLY A 63 -0.38 -8.81 -0.42
CA GLY A 63 -0.33 -7.90 -1.56
C GLY A 63 0.78 -8.28 -2.54
N LEU A 64 1.97 -8.60 -2.04
CA LEU A 64 3.10 -9.04 -2.87
C LEU A 64 2.87 -10.40 -3.53
N GLU A 65 2.34 -11.36 -2.80
CA GLU A 65 1.94 -12.67 -3.34
C GLU A 65 0.96 -12.49 -4.50
N TYR A 66 -0.06 -11.63 -4.32
CA TYR A 66 -1.01 -11.29 -5.37
C TYR A 66 -0.29 -10.70 -6.60
N LEU A 67 0.60 -9.73 -6.44
CA LEU A 67 1.32 -9.14 -7.58
C LEU A 67 2.18 -10.17 -8.34
N HIS A 68 2.79 -11.10 -7.61
CA HIS A 68 3.68 -12.11 -8.20
C HIS A 68 2.94 -13.28 -8.85
N TYR A 69 1.81 -13.71 -8.26
CA TYR A 69 1.16 -14.98 -8.62
C TYR A 69 -0.35 -14.85 -8.87
N GLY A 70 -1.03 -13.86 -8.30
CA GLY A 70 -2.46 -13.65 -8.43
C GLY A 70 -2.89 -12.70 -9.56
N CYS A 71 -1.99 -11.82 -10.01
CA CYS A 71 -2.23 -10.92 -11.14
C CYS A 71 -2.14 -11.66 -12.48
N LYS A 72 -3.01 -11.27 -13.45
CA LYS A 72 -2.95 -11.79 -14.82
C LYS A 72 -1.59 -11.56 -15.48
N THR A 73 -0.97 -10.42 -15.18
CA THR A 73 0.42 -10.13 -15.53
C THR A 73 1.24 -10.13 -14.25
N LYS A 74 2.32 -10.91 -14.21
CA LYS A 74 3.25 -10.91 -13.08
C LYS A 74 3.89 -9.53 -12.97
N ILE A 75 3.72 -8.89 -11.81
CA ILE A 75 4.24 -7.54 -11.52
C ILE A 75 5.27 -7.64 -10.41
N VAL A 76 6.48 -7.11 -10.63
CA VAL A 76 7.50 -6.95 -9.59
C VAL A 76 7.49 -5.49 -9.15
N HIS A 77 7.30 -5.24 -7.85
CA HIS A 77 7.09 -3.87 -7.34
C HIS A 77 8.40 -3.03 -7.28
N PHE A 78 9.55 -3.66 -7.04
CA PHE A 78 10.90 -3.04 -6.97
C PHE A 78 11.16 -1.95 -5.91
N ASP A 79 10.15 -1.45 -5.20
CA ASP A 79 10.29 -0.34 -4.24
C ASP A 79 9.41 -0.58 -3.00
N ILE A 80 9.47 -1.79 -2.44
CA ILE A 80 8.77 -2.10 -1.19
C ILE A 80 9.57 -1.50 -0.03
N LYS A 81 8.95 -0.53 0.64
CA LYS A 81 9.48 0.14 1.82
C LYS A 81 8.32 0.75 2.62
N PRO A 82 8.50 1.06 3.91
CA PRO A 82 7.43 1.61 4.75
C PRO A 82 6.73 2.86 4.20
N GLN A 83 7.45 3.72 3.46
CA GLN A 83 6.90 4.93 2.83
C GLN A 83 5.89 4.65 1.72
N ASN A 84 5.94 3.45 1.13
CA ASN A 84 5.08 3.02 0.02
C ASN A 84 4.00 2.03 0.47
N VAL A 85 3.85 1.82 1.78
CA VAL A 85 2.74 1.07 2.38
C VAL A 85 1.85 2.08 3.07
N LEU A 86 0.65 2.27 2.54
CA LEU A 86 -0.35 3.17 3.11
C LEU A 86 -1.35 2.38 3.95
N LEU A 87 -1.96 3.04 4.94
CA LEU A 87 -2.89 2.43 5.89
C LEU A 87 -4.27 3.09 5.77
N ASP A 88 -5.31 2.28 5.59
CA ASP A 88 -6.69 2.77 5.68
C ASP A 88 -7.13 3.02 7.13
N CYS A 89 -8.35 3.52 7.33
CA CYS A 89 -8.96 3.77 8.63
C CYS A 89 -8.97 2.57 9.61
N ASN A 90 -8.88 1.32 9.11
CA ASN A 90 -8.84 0.09 9.91
C ASN A 90 -7.41 -0.45 10.09
N LEU A 91 -6.40 0.35 9.76
CA LEU A 91 -4.98 -0.06 9.73
C LEU A 91 -4.70 -1.22 8.77
N CYS A 92 -5.57 -1.44 7.78
CA CYS A 92 -5.31 -2.43 6.73
C CYS A 92 -4.28 -1.85 5.73
N PRO A 93 -3.20 -2.58 5.43
CA PRO A 93 -2.12 -2.06 4.61
C PRO A 93 -2.41 -2.20 3.12
N LYS A 94 -2.02 -1.19 2.35
CA LYS A 94 -2.10 -1.16 0.88
C LYS A 94 -0.76 -0.74 0.28
N GLY A 95 -0.16 -1.63 -0.51
CA GLY A 95 1.07 -1.35 -1.25
C GLY A 95 0.80 -0.42 -2.44
N THR A 96 1.64 0.59 -2.63
CA THR A 96 1.51 1.55 -3.73
C THR A 96 2.27 1.10 -4.98
N LEU A 97 1.57 0.89 -6.10
CA LEU A 97 2.24 0.59 -7.37
C LEU A 97 2.84 1.87 -7.97
N ARG A 98 4.14 2.08 -7.79
CA ARG A 98 4.86 3.13 -8.54
C ARG A 98 5.26 2.59 -9.91
N GLN A 99 4.64 3.10 -10.97
CA GLN A 99 5.17 2.94 -12.32
C GLN A 99 6.37 3.89 -12.44
N ARG A 100 7.57 3.33 -12.65
CA ARG A 100 8.72 4.10 -13.13
C ARG A 100 8.58 4.34 -14.63
#